data_AF-A0A6M3JZD8-F1
#
_entry.id   AF-A0A6M3JZD8-F1
#
_cell.length_a   1.000
_cell.length_b   1.000
_cell.length_c   1.000
_cell.angle_alpha   90.00
_cell.angle_beta   90.00
_cell.angle_gamma   90.00
#
_symmetry.space_group_name_H-M   'P 1'
#
loop_
_entity.id
_entity.type
_entity.pdbx_description
1 polymer ?
#
loop_
_entity_poly.entity_id
_entity_poly.type
_entity_poly.pdbx_seq_one_letter_code
_entity_poly.pdbx_strand_id
1 'polypeptide(L)'
;MKLTNKEILLAGQAFARLNAVKFPLKTGMALVKTATVLDKQIEVIEKMRQSIFKAHVPKDENGKEALSILPNTPQMDAFNKEWVELLEMEEDVSIVPVKLPEKIAATCDKCHHNMDKMLEIEPEILKPLVNFVE
;
A
#
# COMPACT_ATOMS: atom_id res chain seq x y z
N MET A 1 -15.04 -2.84 -5.81
CA MET A 1 -14.12 -3.04 -6.95
C MET A 1 -13.31 -4.28 -6.67
N LYS A 2 -12.94 -5.04 -7.72
CA LYS A 2 -12.04 -6.18 -7.59
C LYS A 2 -10.59 -5.72 -7.69
N LEU A 3 -9.75 -6.18 -6.79
CA LEU A 3 -8.33 -5.83 -6.74
C LEU A 3 -7.52 -7.09 -6.40
N THR A 4 -6.37 -7.23 -7.02
CA THR A 4 -5.36 -8.20 -6.59
C THR A 4 -4.69 -7.74 -5.29
N ASN A 5 -4.19 -8.68 -4.49
CA ASN A 5 -3.38 -8.36 -3.31
C ASN A 5 -2.15 -7.51 -3.65
N LYS A 6 -1.58 -7.71 -4.85
CA LYS A 6 -0.51 -6.85 -5.39
C LYS A 6 -0.96 -5.39 -5.54
N GLU A 7 -2.12 -5.15 -6.14
CA GLU A 7 -2.65 -3.80 -6.31
C GLU A 7 -2.95 -3.14 -4.95
N ILE A 8 -3.49 -3.90 -4.00
CA ILE A 8 -3.75 -3.44 -2.63
C ILE A 8 -2.47 -2.97 -1.95
N LEU A 9 -1.40 -3.78 -1.99
CA LEU A 9 -0.11 -3.43 -1.38
C LEU A 9 0.52 -2.19 -2.02
N LEU A 10 0.52 -2.12 -3.36
CA LEU A 10 1.07 -0.98 -4.10
C LEU A 10 0.28 0.31 -3.81
N ALA A 11 -1.05 0.22 -3.76
CA ALA A 11 -1.91 1.34 -3.42
C ALA A 11 -1.68 1.81 -1.98
N GLY A 12 -1.53 0.90 -1.01
CA GLY A 12 -1.23 1.24 0.38
C GLY A 12 0.06 2.07 0.53
N GLN A 13 1.14 1.66 -0.15
CA GLN A 13 2.39 2.43 -0.17
C GLN A 13 2.22 3.82 -0.79
N ALA A 14 1.46 3.91 -1.88
CA ALA A 14 1.18 5.19 -2.52
C ALA A 14 0.30 6.10 -1.64
N PHE A 15 -0.69 5.56 -0.94
CA PHE A 15 -1.53 6.31 0.00
C PHE A 15 -0.75 6.85 1.20
N ALA A 16 0.24 6.11 1.71
CA ALA A 16 1.11 6.62 2.78
C ALA A 16 1.86 7.90 2.34
N ARG A 17 2.29 7.97 1.07
CA ARG A 17 2.92 9.17 0.49
C ARG A 17 1.89 10.27 0.20
N LEU A 18 0.73 9.89 -0.34
CA LEU A 18 -0.33 10.85 -0.68
C LEU A 18 -0.89 11.56 0.56
N ASN A 19 -1.05 10.84 1.67
CA ASN A 19 -1.55 11.39 2.94
C ASN A 19 -0.58 12.38 3.61
N ALA A 20 0.67 12.47 3.15
CA ALA A 20 1.60 13.51 3.59
C ALA A 20 1.25 14.90 3.01
N VAL A 21 0.43 14.94 1.95
CA VAL A 21 -0.06 16.19 1.35
C VAL A 21 -1.24 16.74 2.16
N LYS A 22 -1.21 18.04 2.46
CA LYS A 22 -2.29 18.72 3.18
C LYS A 22 -3.48 19.01 2.26
N PHE A 23 -4.42 18.07 2.18
CA PHE A 23 -5.66 18.24 1.42
C PHE A 23 -6.73 19.04 2.17
N PRO A 24 -7.74 19.58 1.45
CA PRO A 24 -8.98 20.05 2.05
C PRO A 24 -9.63 18.94 2.91
N LEU A 25 -10.27 19.33 4.02
CA LEU A 25 -10.76 18.39 5.05
C LEU A 25 -11.61 17.24 4.48
N LYS A 26 -12.53 17.53 3.54
CA LYS A 26 -13.40 16.51 2.94
C LYS A 26 -12.61 15.48 2.14
N THR A 27 -11.69 15.95 1.28
CA THR A 27 -10.81 15.08 0.49
C THR A 27 -9.89 14.28 1.39
N GLY A 28 -9.24 14.92 2.36
CA GLY A 28 -8.36 14.24 3.32
C GLY A 28 -9.09 13.14 4.09
N MET A 29 -10.32 13.40 4.56
CA MET A 29 -11.13 12.38 5.24
C MET A 29 -11.48 11.20 4.32
N ALA A 30 -11.77 11.46 3.04
CA ALA A 30 -12.05 10.39 2.07
C ALA A 30 -10.79 9.55 1.79
N LEU A 31 -9.63 10.18 1.59
CA LEU A 31 -8.34 9.49 1.39
C LEU A 31 -7.98 8.62 2.60
N VAL A 32 -8.15 9.14 3.82
CA VAL A 32 -7.88 8.38 5.05
C VAL A 32 -8.81 7.17 5.19
N LYS A 33 -10.10 7.32 4.87
CA LYS A 33 -11.05 6.19 4.87
C LYS A 33 -10.63 5.11 3.88
N THR A 34 -10.25 5.50 2.67
CA THR A 34 -9.75 4.56 1.66
C THR A 34 -8.49 3.85 2.13
N ALA A 35 -7.51 4.59 2.66
CA ALA A 35 -6.29 4.02 3.23
C ALA A 35 -6.59 3.02 4.35
N THR A 36 -7.51 3.36 5.27
CA THR A 36 -7.91 2.46 6.36
C THR A 36 -8.54 1.15 5.87
N VAL A 37 -9.30 1.19 4.76
CA VAL A 37 -9.84 -0.03 4.14
C VAL A 37 -8.71 -0.88 3.57
N LEU A 38 -7.73 -0.27 2.90
CA LEU A 38 -6.56 -0.97 2.36
C LEU A 38 -5.68 -1.55 3.46
N ASP A 39 -5.39 -0.79 4.53
CA ASP A 39 -4.56 -1.24 5.65
C ASP A 39 -5.09 -2.53 6.28
N LYS A 40 -6.41 -2.66 6.43
CA LYS A 40 -7.04 -3.89 6.92
C LYS A 40 -6.78 -5.09 6.01
N GLN A 41 -6.80 -4.89 4.70
CA GLN A 41 -6.49 -5.96 3.74
C GLN A 41 -5.00 -6.30 3.77
N ILE A 42 -4.14 -5.28 3.85
CA ILE A 42 -2.68 -5.44 3.96
C ILE A 42 -2.32 -6.25 5.21
N GLU A 43 -2.97 -6.01 6.35
CA GLU A 43 -2.76 -6.81 7.55
C GLU A 43 -3.09 -8.30 7.34
N VAL A 44 -4.12 -8.62 6.57
CA VAL A 44 -4.49 -10.01 6.24
C VAL A 44 -3.44 -10.62 5.31
N ILE A 45 -3.03 -9.89 4.28
CA ILE A 45 -1.98 -10.32 3.34
C ILE A 45 -0.67 -10.60 4.07
N GLU A 46 -0.24 -9.70 4.96
CA GLU A 46 0.99 -9.86 5.73
C GLU A 46 0.92 -11.02 6.73
N LYS A 47 -0.24 -11.28 7.35
CA LYS A 47 -0.43 -12.49 8.17
C LYS A 47 -0.26 -13.76 7.35
N MET A 48 -0.82 -13.81 6.15
CA MET A 48 -0.68 -14.97 5.27
C MET A 48 0.76 -15.12 4.77
N ARG A 49 1.42 -14.03 4.37
CA ARG A 49 2.84 -14.00 4.02
C ARG A 49 3.73 -14.54 5.15
N GLN A 50 3.46 -14.15 6.40
CA GLN A 50 4.17 -14.67 7.57
C GLN A 50 3.92 -16.17 7.77
N SER A 51 2.71 -16.66 7.49
CA SER A 51 2.41 -18.09 7.53
C SER A 51 3.21 -18.87 6.48
N ILE A 52 3.24 -18.37 5.24
CA ILE A 52 4.05 -18.94 4.14
C ILE A 52 5.53 -18.94 4.53
N PHE A 53 6.03 -17.82 5.08
CA PHE A 53 7.42 -17.74 5.54
C PHE A 53 7.76 -18.81 6.58
N LYS A 54 6.90 -19.00 7.60
CA LYS A 54 7.09 -20.02 8.64
C LYS A 54 7.07 -21.45 8.10
N ALA A 55 6.34 -21.71 7.02
CA ALA A 55 6.31 -23.01 6.38
C ALA A 55 7.63 -23.36 5.68
N HIS A 56 8.36 -22.36 5.19
CA HIS A 56 9.56 -22.54 4.36
C HIS A 56 10.88 -22.17 5.06
N VAL A 57 10.82 -21.51 6.21
CA VAL A 57 12.03 -21.10 6.94
C VAL A 57 12.74 -22.33 7.56
N PRO A 58 14.06 -22.49 7.34
CA PRO A 58 14.80 -23.59 7.94
C PRO A 58 14.86 -23.43 9.47
N LYS A 59 14.89 -24.57 10.17
CA LYS A 59 15.07 -24.63 11.62
C LYS A 59 16.48 -25.13 11.94
N ASP A 60 17.07 -24.59 13.00
CA ASP A 60 18.35 -25.07 13.52
C ASP A 60 18.17 -26.39 14.30
N GLU A 61 19.28 -26.95 14.78
CA GLU A 61 19.34 -28.18 15.57
C GLU A 61 18.53 -28.13 16.88
N ASN A 62 18.22 -26.92 17.38
CA ASN A 62 17.39 -26.70 18.57
C ASN A 62 15.92 -26.44 18.21
N GLY A 63 15.55 -26.57 16.94
CA GLY A 63 14.20 -26.32 16.43
C GLY A 63 13.84 -24.83 16.32
N LYS A 64 14.80 -23.92 16.45
CA LYS A 64 14.58 -22.48 16.32
C LYS A 64 14.58 -22.09 14.84
N GLU A 65 13.57 -21.31 14.45
CA GLU A 65 13.46 -20.78 13.09
C GLU A 65 14.60 -19.80 12.77
N ALA A 66 15.17 -19.90 11.57
CA ALA A 66 16.09 -18.92 11.06
C ALA A 66 15.39 -17.55 10.88
N LEU A 67 16.17 -16.46 10.85
CA LEU A 67 15.62 -15.11 10.66
C LEU A 67 15.23 -14.83 9.21
N SER A 68 15.73 -15.63 8.25
CA SER A 68 15.48 -15.46 6.83
C SER A 68 15.61 -16.78 6.07
N ILE A 69 15.00 -16.83 4.89
CA ILE A 69 15.24 -17.86 3.89
C ILE A 69 16.42 -17.38 3.03
N LEU A 70 17.44 -18.21 2.85
CA LEU A 70 18.61 -17.86 2.05
C LEU A 70 18.25 -17.76 0.55
N PRO A 71 18.83 -16.80 -0.18
CA PRO A 71 18.60 -16.69 -1.62
C PRO A 71 19.13 -17.91 -2.37
N ASN A 72 18.55 -18.21 -3.54
CA ASN A 72 18.92 -19.34 -4.41
C ASN A 72 18.83 -20.71 -3.72
N THR A 73 17.84 -20.90 -2.85
CA THR A 73 17.55 -22.19 -2.20
C THR A 73 16.17 -22.71 -2.63
N PRO A 74 15.93 -24.04 -2.62
CA PRO A 74 14.62 -24.60 -2.91
C PRO A 74 13.50 -24.04 -2.02
N GLN A 75 13.82 -23.69 -0.76
CA GLN A 75 12.89 -23.05 0.16
C GLN A 75 12.48 -21.65 -0.31
N MET A 76 13.42 -20.88 -0.87
CA MET A 76 13.13 -19.57 -1.42
C MET A 76 12.23 -19.69 -2.66
N ASP A 77 12.47 -20.69 -3.51
CA ASP A 77 11.63 -20.93 -4.68
C ASP A 77 10.21 -21.33 -4.28
N ALA A 78 10.06 -22.20 -3.26
CA ALA A 78 8.77 -22.60 -2.72
C ALA A 78 8.02 -21.42 -2.08
N PHE A 79 8.71 -20.62 -1.25
CA PHE A 79 8.18 -19.39 -0.68
C PHE A 79 7.71 -18.42 -1.77
N ASN A 80 8.53 -18.17 -2.79
CA ASN A 80 8.20 -17.25 -3.87
C ASN A 80 6.98 -17.71 -4.66
N LYS A 81 6.84 -19.02 -4.90
CA LYS A 81 5.68 -19.58 -5.59
C LYS A 81 4.37 -19.29 -4.85
N GLU A 82 4.32 -19.61 -3.57
CA GLU A 82 3.13 -19.34 -2.74
C GLU A 82 2.89 -17.84 -2.53
N TRP A 83 3.97 -17.06 -2.43
CA TRP A 83 3.87 -15.60 -2.33
C TRP A 83 3.28 -14.97 -3.60
N VAL A 84 3.71 -15.42 -4.78
CA VAL A 84 3.13 -14.97 -6.06
C VAL A 84 1.66 -15.36 -6.16
N GLU A 85 1.31 -16.59 -5.80
CA GLU A 85 -0.08 -17.04 -5.76
C GLU A 85 -0.95 -16.13 -4.87
N LEU A 86 -0.47 -15.84 -3.65
CA LEU A 86 -1.15 -14.91 -2.75
C LEU A 86 -1.28 -13.51 -3.36
N LEU A 87 -0.27 -13.00 -4.05
CA LEU A 87 -0.30 -11.67 -4.68
C LEU A 87 -1.31 -11.58 -5.83
N GLU A 88 -1.56 -12.68 -6.53
CA GLU A 88 -2.49 -12.77 -7.67
C GLU A 88 -3.94 -13.01 -7.27
N MET A 89 -4.19 -13.42 -6.02
CA MET A 89 -5.55 -13.54 -5.49
C MET A 89 -6.30 -12.21 -5.57
N GLU A 90 -7.55 -12.28 -6.05
CA GLU A 90 -8.46 -11.15 -6.15
C GLU A 90 -9.39 -11.09 -4.94
N GLU A 91 -9.64 -9.87 -4.46
CA GLU A 91 -10.57 -9.59 -3.38
C GLU A 91 -11.55 -8.48 -3.80
N ASP A 92 -12.80 -8.61 -3.35
CA ASP A 92 -13.82 -7.59 -3.53
C ASP A 92 -13.71 -6.52 -2.43
N VAL A 93 -13.19 -5.35 -2.80
CA VAL A 93 -12.98 -4.24 -1.88
C VAL A 93 -13.99 -3.13 -2.12
N SER A 94 -14.73 -2.74 -1.09
CA SER A 94 -15.69 -1.63 -1.17
C SER A 94 -14.99 -0.29 -0.94
N ILE A 95 -14.56 0.34 -2.03
CA ILE A 95 -13.95 1.66 -2.05
C ILE A 95 -14.69 2.52 -3.09
N VAL A 96 -14.90 3.78 -2.74
CA VAL A 96 -15.37 4.82 -3.65
C VAL A 96 -14.15 5.67 -4.03
N PRO A 97 -13.85 5.86 -5.32
CA PRO A 97 -12.73 6.69 -5.73
C PRO A 97 -12.86 8.12 -5.19
N VAL A 98 -11.71 8.71 -4.84
CA VAL A 98 -11.65 10.02 -4.23
C VAL A 98 -11.29 11.06 -5.28
N LYS A 99 -12.20 11.99 -5.53
CA LYS A 99 -11.93 13.14 -6.39
C LYS A 99 -10.89 14.07 -5.75
N LEU A 100 -9.74 14.20 -6.41
CA LEU A 100 -8.68 15.11 -6.00
C LEU A 100 -9.00 16.54 -6.44
N PRO A 101 -8.68 17.56 -5.63
CA PRO A 101 -8.84 18.94 -6.03
C PRO A 101 -7.71 19.35 -6.97
N GLU A 102 -8.00 20.26 -7.91
CA GLU A 102 -6.96 20.83 -8.79
C GLU A 102 -5.94 21.67 -8.01
N LYS A 103 -6.37 22.24 -6.87
CA LYS A 103 -5.57 23.12 -6.02
C LYS A 103 -5.61 22.67 -4.57
N ILE A 104 -4.49 22.89 -3.88
CA ILE A 104 -4.36 22.68 -2.44
C ILE A 104 -3.90 23.95 -1.75
N ALA A 105 -4.31 24.09 -0.48
CA ALA A 105 -3.85 25.18 0.36
C ALA A 105 -2.34 25.03 0.61
N ALA A 106 -1.62 26.13 0.46
CA ALA A 106 -0.20 26.27 0.72
C ALA A 106 0.06 27.59 1.46
N THR A 107 1.28 27.70 1.97
CA THR A 107 1.78 28.94 2.57
C THR A 107 2.95 29.42 1.72
N CYS A 108 2.97 30.71 1.36
CA CYS A 108 4.09 31.26 0.62
C CYS A 108 5.36 31.27 1.48
N ASP A 109 6.44 30.64 1.03
CA ASP A 109 7.70 30.57 1.79
C ASP A 109 8.32 31.95 2.08
N LYS A 110 8.07 32.94 1.21
CA LYS A 110 8.64 34.29 1.34
C LYS A 110 7.87 35.17 2.33
N CYS A 111 6.54 35.15 2.26
CA CYS A 111 5.69 36.12 2.98
C CYS A 111 4.60 35.49 3.84
N HIS A 112 4.63 34.16 4.03
CA HIS A 112 3.88 33.40 5.04
C HIS A 112 2.34 33.57 5.01
N HIS A 113 1.78 34.10 3.92
CA HIS A 113 0.33 34.16 3.73
C HIS A 113 -0.19 32.86 3.10
N ASN A 114 -1.48 32.59 3.34
CA ASN A 114 -2.17 31.46 2.73
C ASN A 114 -2.40 31.73 1.24
N MET A 115 -2.05 30.77 0.42
CA MET A 115 -2.27 30.80 -1.02
C MET A 115 -2.74 29.42 -1.49
N ASP A 116 -3.37 29.37 -2.66
CA ASP A 116 -3.62 28.11 -3.33
C ASP A 116 -2.50 27.83 -4.31
N LYS A 117 -2.03 26.58 -4.35
CA LYS A 117 -1.12 26.09 -5.40
C LYS A 117 -1.74 24.93 -6.14
N MET A 118 -1.29 24.69 -7.37
CA MET A 118 -1.70 23.51 -8.12
C MET A 118 -1.27 22.26 -7.35
N LEU A 119 -2.14 21.25 -7.36
CA LEU A 119 -1.82 19.94 -6.82
C LEU A 119 -0.78 19.30 -7.72
N GLU A 120 0.43 19.14 -7.19
CA GLU A 120 1.52 18.44 -7.85
C GLU A 120 1.74 17.13 -7.10
N ILE A 121 1.43 16.01 -7.74
CA ILE A 121 1.69 14.67 -7.25
C ILE A 121 2.57 13.96 -8.27
N GLU A 122 3.63 13.32 -7.79
CA GLU A 122 4.54 12.56 -8.63
C GLU A 122 3.80 11.40 -9.35
N PRO A 123 4.03 11.18 -10.66
CA PRO A 123 3.33 10.13 -11.43
C PRO A 123 3.44 8.73 -10.84
N GLU A 124 4.57 8.41 -10.20
CA GLU A 124 4.79 7.13 -9.50
C GLU A 124 3.87 6.92 -8.30
N ILE A 125 3.36 8.00 -7.68
CA ILE A 125 2.36 7.92 -6.61
C ILE A 125 0.98 7.71 -7.22
N LEU A 126 0.68 8.34 -8.37
CA LEU A 126 -0.64 8.25 -9.00
C LEU A 126 -0.88 6.91 -9.70
N LYS A 127 0.15 6.29 -10.28
CA LYS A 127 0.01 5.06 -11.06
C LYS A 127 -0.62 3.90 -10.26
N PRO A 128 -0.20 3.61 -9.02
CA PRO A 128 -0.88 2.60 -8.18
C PRO A 128 -2.28 3.01 -7.72
N LEU A 129 -2.63 4.30 -7.82
CA LEU A 129 -3.87 4.88 -7.31
C LEU A 129 -4.95 5.08 -8.38
N VAL A 130 -4.72 4.64 -9.63
CA VAL A 130 -5.61 4.88 -10.77
C VAL A 130 -7.06 4.44 -10.55
N ASN A 131 -7.29 3.41 -9.73
CA ASN A 131 -8.62 2.91 -9.40
C ASN A 131 -9.23 3.58 -8.15
N PHE A 132 -8.47 4.42 -7.46
CA PHE A 132 -8.79 4.95 -6.13
C PHE A 132 -8.95 6.47 -6.10
N VAL A 133 -8.47 7.19 -7.11
CA VAL A 133 -8.53 8.65 -7.20
C VAL A 133 -8.96 9.10 -8.59
N GLU A 134 -9.66 10.24 -8.65
CA GLU A 134 -10.14 10.88 -9.88
C GLU A 134 -9.74 12.35 -9.97
#